data_AF-A0A1I0CFM8-F1
#
_entry.id   AF-A0A1I0CFM8-F1
#
_cell.length_a   1.000
_cell.length_b   1.000
_cell.length_c   1.000
_cell.angle_alpha   90.00
_cell.angle_beta   90.00
_cell.angle_gamma   90.00
#
_symmetry.space_group_name_H-M   'P 1'
#
loop_
_entity.id
_entity.type
_entity.pdbx_description
1 polymer ?
#
loop_
_entity_poly.entity_id
_entity_poly.type
_entity_poly.pdbx_seq_one_letter_code
_entity_poly.pdbx_strand_id
1 'polypeptide(L)'
;MRSLIMILTLLVFVGCTTKTKHYEIKVLHNYIENNEIERHENKLDNNVLYLFFLSGFKDDIIEINYDNISLKENSVSTDESLGKATTIVFNKSAITNLKIKVSNGPELVFNPFEFDSNKMGIYFNGDTLICQPFRYAPTFE
;
A
#
# COMPACT_ATOMS: atom_id res chain seq x y z
N MET A 1 -51.75 -30.70 -2.60
CA MET A 1 -50.70 -29.99 -3.38
C MET A 1 -50.05 -28.90 -2.51
N ARG A 2 -49.29 -29.28 -1.47
CA ARG A 2 -48.58 -28.33 -0.58
C ARG A 2 -47.10 -28.69 -0.37
N SER A 3 -46.65 -29.83 -0.87
CA SER A 3 -45.29 -30.36 -0.61
C SER A 3 -44.27 -30.04 -1.70
N LEU A 4 -44.64 -29.35 -2.79
CA LEU A 4 -43.71 -29.08 -3.90
C LEU A 4 -42.99 -27.73 -3.80
N ILE A 5 -43.48 -26.79 -2.99
CA ILE A 5 -42.92 -25.43 -2.88
C ILE A 5 -41.74 -25.39 -1.88
N MET A 6 -41.58 -26.40 -1.02
CA MET A 6 -40.57 -26.40 0.04
C MET A 6 -39.16 -26.79 -0.41
N ILE A 7 -38.99 -27.31 -1.64
CA ILE A 7 -37.68 -27.73 -2.16
C ILE A 7 -37.00 -26.61 -2.97
N LEU A 8 -37.76 -25.63 -3.48
CA LEU A 8 -37.21 -24.57 -4.32
C LEU A 8 -36.54 -23.43 -3.53
N THR A 9 -36.83 -23.29 -2.24
CA THR A 9 -36.24 -22.24 -1.39
C THR A 9 -34.92 -22.63 -0.72
N LEU A 10 -34.49 -23.90 -0.82
CA LEU A 10 -33.24 -24.35 -0.18
C LEU A 10 -32.00 -24.22 -1.09
N LEU A 11 -32.16 -23.89 -2.37
CA LEU A 11 -31.07 -23.93 -3.36
C LEU A 11 -30.42 -22.58 -3.69
N VAL A 12 -30.84 -21.48 -3.06
CA VAL A 12 -30.29 -20.13 -3.36
C VAL A 12 -29.13 -19.73 -2.44
N PHE A 13 -28.77 -20.53 -1.44
CA PHE A 13 -27.67 -20.21 -0.50
C PHE A 13 -26.29 -20.77 -0.89
N VAL A 14 -26.18 -21.52 -2.01
CA VAL A 14 -24.89 -22.08 -2.43
C VAL A 14 -24.28 -21.19 -3.50
N GLY A 15 -23.35 -20.32 -3.12
CA GLY A 15 -22.47 -19.70 -4.11
C GLY A 15 -21.96 -18.31 -3.83
N CYS A 16 -22.12 -17.74 -2.63
CA CYS A 16 -21.25 -16.63 -2.24
C CYS A 16 -19.88 -17.23 -1.85
N THR A 17 -19.15 -17.73 -2.83
CA THR A 17 -17.73 -17.99 -2.69
C THR A 17 -17.08 -16.62 -2.63
N THR A 18 -16.77 -16.16 -1.42
CA THR A 18 -15.84 -15.05 -1.21
C THR A 18 -14.56 -15.45 -1.93
N LYS A 19 -14.31 -14.89 -3.11
CA LYS A 19 -13.03 -15.03 -3.79
C LYS A 19 -12.02 -14.35 -2.89
N THR A 20 -11.31 -15.13 -2.08
CA THR A 20 -10.12 -14.65 -1.38
C THR A 20 -9.14 -14.25 -2.46
N LYS A 21 -8.99 -12.93 -2.67
CA LYS A 21 -7.95 -12.43 -3.55
C LYS A 21 -6.62 -12.79 -2.92
N HIS A 22 -5.84 -13.60 -3.61
CA HIS A 22 -4.48 -13.88 -3.21
C HIS A 22 -3.62 -12.74 -3.70
N TYR A 23 -3.01 -12.02 -2.76
CA TYR A 23 -2.06 -10.95 -3.07
C TYR A 23 -0.65 -11.48 -2.95
N GLU A 24 0.21 -11.12 -3.91
CA GLU A 24 1.65 -11.31 -3.78
C GLU A 24 2.26 -10.05 -3.16
N ILE A 25 3.35 -10.18 -2.41
CA ILE A 25 4.04 -9.05 -1.78
C ILE A 25 5.50 -9.08 -2.19
N LYS A 26 6.03 -7.94 -2.66
CA LYS A 26 7.43 -7.80 -3.06
C LYS A 26 8.06 -6.57 -2.44
N VAL A 27 9.22 -6.77 -1.81
CA VAL A 27 10.10 -5.70 -1.35
C VAL A 27 11.32 -5.70 -2.26
N LEU A 28 11.46 -4.64 -3.05
CA LEU A 28 12.54 -4.47 -4.01
C LEU A 28 13.60 -3.56 -3.43
N HIS A 29 14.87 -3.89 -3.64
CA HIS A 29 16.00 -3.07 -3.16
C HIS A 29 16.63 -2.22 -4.28
N ASN A 30 16.21 -2.44 -5.52
CA ASN A 30 16.66 -1.65 -6.65
C ASN A 30 15.91 -0.32 -6.71
N TYR A 31 16.62 0.73 -7.08
CA TYR A 31 16.04 2.07 -7.19
C TYR A 31 15.18 2.21 -8.44
N ILE A 32 14.05 2.90 -8.30
CA ILE A 32 13.35 3.51 -9.44
C ILE A 32 14.07 4.83 -9.77
N GLU A 33 14.49 4.98 -11.02
CA GLU A 33 14.98 6.24 -11.55
C GLU A 33 13.80 7.08 -12.05
N ASN A 34 13.73 8.34 -11.62
CA ASN A 34 12.80 9.31 -12.16
C ASN A 34 13.63 10.29 -12.99
N ASN A 35 13.37 10.36 -14.30
CA ASN A 35 14.18 11.16 -15.23
C ASN A 35 13.96 12.67 -15.08
N GLU A 36 12.96 13.07 -14.29
CA GLU A 36 12.68 14.45 -13.96
C GLU A 36 12.96 14.69 -12.47
N ILE A 37 13.85 15.65 -12.19
CA ILE A 37 13.83 16.59 -11.04
C ILE A 37 14.88 16.44 -9.92
N GLU A 38 15.78 17.44 -9.86
CA GLU A 38 16.57 17.86 -8.69
C GLU A 38 15.84 18.88 -7.78
N ARG A 39 14.85 19.63 -8.30
CA ARG A 39 14.37 20.87 -7.66
C ARG A 39 13.61 20.69 -6.33
N HIS A 40 13.04 19.52 -6.05
CA HIS A 40 12.28 19.27 -4.81
C HIS A 40 13.05 18.50 -3.75
N GLU A 41 14.23 17.97 -4.09
CA GLU A 41 15.03 17.09 -3.25
C GLU A 41 15.68 17.81 -2.07
N ASN A 42 16.18 19.02 -2.29
CA ASN A 42 16.86 19.81 -1.27
C ASN A 42 15.98 20.22 -0.07
N LYS A 43 14.66 19.97 -0.13
CA LYS A 43 13.71 20.28 0.94
C LYS A 43 13.36 19.06 1.80
N LEU A 44 13.81 17.86 1.44
CA LEU A 44 13.51 16.63 2.16
C LEU A 44 14.56 16.39 3.24
N ASP A 45 14.11 16.02 4.44
CA ASP A 45 14.99 15.71 5.56
C ASP A 45 15.45 14.24 5.47
N ASN A 46 16.76 14.01 5.49
CA ASN A 46 17.34 12.67 5.42
C ASN A 46 17.00 11.79 6.65
N ASN A 47 16.65 12.41 7.78
CA ASN A 47 16.21 11.70 8.99
C ASN A 47 14.74 11.32 8.93
N VAL A 48 14.04 11.67 7.86
CA VAL A 48 12.61 11.44 7.72
C VAL A 48 12.36 10.37 6.67
N LEU A 49 11.58 9.34 7.02
CA LEU A 49 11.06 8.34 6.08
C LEU A 49 9.79 8.87 5.42
N TYR A 50 9.81 8.92 4.09
CA TYR A 50 8.68 9.30 3.24
C TYR A 50 8.11 8.05 2.57
N LEU A 51 6.85 7.75 2.87
CA LEU A 51 6.10 6.70 2.19
C LEU A 51 5.15 7.33 1.18
N PHE A 52 5.30 7.00 -0.10
CA PHE A 52 4.46 7.46 -1.19
C PHE A 52 3.55 6.33 -1.64
N PHE A 53 2.25 6.48 -1.42
CA PHE A 53 1.26 5.54 -1.94
C PHE A 53 0.84 6.01 -3.33
N LEU A 54 1.11 5.22 -4.37
CA LEU A 54 1.10 5.71 -5.77
C LEU A 54 -0.08 5.22 -6.60
N SER A 55 -0.19 3.92 -6.88
CA SER A 55 -1.21 3.42 -7.82
C SER A 55 -1.84 2.10 -7.38
N GLY A 56 -3.08 1.90 -7.80
CA GLY A 56 -3.86 0.68 -7.63
C GLY A 56 -4.67 0.59 -6.32
N PHE A 57 -4.74 1.68 -5.54
CA PHE A 57 -5.59 1.77 -4.35
C PHE A 57 -7.01 2.17 -4.73
N LYS A 58 -8.01 1.52 -4.12
CA LYS A 58 -9.44 1.67 -4.46
C LYS A 58 -10.27 1.80 -3.19
N ASP A 59 -10.35 3.01 -2.65
CA ASP A 59 -11.03 3.31 -1.39
C ASP A 59 -10.49 2.44 -0.23
N ASP A 60 -9.18 2.26 -0.22
CA ASP A 60 -8.50 1.36 0.70
C ASP A 60 -8.24 2.02 2.05
N ILE A 61 -8.20 1.20 3.08
CA ILE A 61 -7.76 1.59 4.42
C ILE A 61 -6.29 1.23 4.54
N ILE A 62 -5.43 2.17 4.91
CA ILE A 62 -4.01 1.92 5.14
C ILE A 62 -3.73 2.02 6.62
N GLU A 63 -3.33 0.92 7.23
CA GLU A 63 -2.90 0.85 8.62
C GLU A 63 -1.38 0.69 8.67
N ILE A 64 -0.70 1.63 9.33
CA ILE A 64 0.76 1.62 9.51
C ILE A 64 1.08 1.42 10.98
N ASN A 65 1.78 0.34 11.29
CA ASN A 65 2.22 0.00 12.63
C ASN A 65 3.76 0.06 12.71
N TYR A 66 4.30 0.80 13.67
CA TYR A 66 5.74 0.87 13.95
C TYR A 66 5.99 1.06 15.44
N ASP A 67 6.86 0.24 16.04
CA ASP A 67 7.40 0.37 17.40
C ASP A 67 6.37 0.73 18.53
N ASN A 68 5.09 0.35 18.37
CA ASN A 68 3.89 0.58 19.21
C ASN A 68 2.95 1.74 18.81
N ILE A 69 3.22 2.46 17.74
CA ILE A 69 2.31 3.45 17.15
C ILE A 69 1.55 2.80 16.01
N SER A 70 0.23 3.05 15.97
CA SER A 70 -0.65 2.67 14.86
C SER A 70 -1.25 3.93 14.25
N LEU A 71 -1.02 4.13 12.96
CA LEU A 71 -1.68 5.16 12.16
C LEU A 71 -2.65 4.50 11.20
N LYS A 72 -3.78 5.15 10.96
CA LYS A 72 -4.80 4.66 10.05
C LYS A 72 -5.27 5.78 9.14
N GLU A 73 -5.01 5.62 7.85
CA GLU A 73 -5.58 6.45 6.79
C GLU A 73 -6.75 5.70 6.17
N ASN A 74 -7.90 6.36 6.05
CA ASN A 74 -9.09 5.76 5.46
C ASN A 74 -9.32 6.32 4.05
N SER A 75 -9.95 5.53 3.19
CA SER A 75 -10.39 5.94 1.85
C SER A 75 -9.27 6.43 0.93
N VAL A 76 -8.10 5.78 1.01
CA VAL A 76 -6.97 6.03 0.13
C VAL A 76 -7.29 5.46 -1.25
N SER A 77 -7.35 6.35 -2.25
CA SER A 77 -7.68 6.00 -3.63
C SER A 77 -6.70 6.64 -4.58
N THR A 78 -6.47 5.99 -5.73
CA THR A 78 -5.64 6.53 -6.80
C THR A 78 -6.45 6.55 -8.09
N ASP A 79 -6.63 7.74 -8.62
CA ASP A 79 -7.37 8.11 -9.82
C ASP A 79 -6.53 7.84 -11.08
N GLU A 80 -6.13 6.57 -11.27
CA GLU A 80 -5.57 5.95 -12.50
C GLU A 80 -4.36 6.63 -13.20
N SER A 81 -3.87 7.78 -12.71
CA SER A 81 -2.65 8.45 -13.15
C SER A 81 -1.57 8.31 -12.08
N LEU A 82 -0.32 8.68 -12.39
CA LEU A 82 0.76 8.83 -11.40
C LEU A 82 0.35 9.91 -10.39
N GLY A 83 -0.55 9.58 -9.47
CA GLY A 83 -1.19 10.45 -8.51
C GLY A 83 -0.82 9.99 -7.11
N LYS A 84 -0.50 10.93 -6.24
CA LYS A 84 -0.13 10.61 -4.85
C LYS A 84 -1.40 10.31 -4.07
N ALA A 85 -1.61 9.05 -3.69
CA ALA A 85 -2.72 8.67 -2.83
C ALA A 85 -2.58 9.34 -1.44
N THR A 86 -1.37 9.29 -0.86
CA THR A 86 -1.01 10.01 0.37
C THR A 86 0.52 10.01 0.57
N THR A 87 1.02 10.90 1.43
CA THR A 87 2.37 10.78 1.98
C THR A 87 2.30 10.74 3.49
N ILE A 88 2.93 9.73 4.06
CA ILE A 88 3.04 9.58 5.50
C ILE A 88 4.53 9.68 5.86
N VAL A 89 4.79 10.44 6.92
CA VAL A 89 6.10 10.99 7.23
C VAL A 89 6.46 10.59 8.66
N PHE A 90 7.64 9.98 8.84
CA PHE A 90 8.10 9.50 10.15
C PHE A 90 9.57 9.82 10.38
N ASN A 91 10.01 9.85 11.64
CA ASN A 91 11.44 9.89 11.93
C ASN A 91 12.07 8.50 11.69
N LYS A 92 12.97 8.39 10.70
CA LYS A 92 13.62 7.14 10.28
C LYS A 92 14.41 6.50 11.42
N SER A 93 15.04 7.30 12.29
CA SER A 93 15.88 6.79 13.38
C SER A 93 15.11 6.01 14.45
N ALA A 94 13.78 6.09 14.45
CA ALA A 94 12.90 5.55 15.48
C ALA A 94 12.00 4.41 14.97
N ILE A 95 12.30 3.80 13.81
CA ILE A 95 11.49 2.72 13.23
C ILE A 95 12.35 1.49 12.98
N THR A 96 12.25 0.49 13.86
CA THR A 96 12.97 -0.79 13.67
C THR A 96 12.22 -1.76 12.77
N ASN A 97 10.89 -1.68 12.74
CA ASN A 97 10.04 -2.51 11.91
C ASN A 97 8.79 -1.73 11.49
N LEU A 98 8.54 -1.65 10.19
CA LEU A 98 7.37 -1.00 9.63
C LEU A 98 6.44 -2.05 9.04
N LYS A 99 5.19 -2.07 9.52
CA LYS A 99 4.13 -2.89 8.98
C LYS A 99 3.06 -2.03 8.34
N ILE A 100 2.67 -2.35 7.12
CA ILE A 100 1.66 -1.63 6.35
C ILE A 100 0.62 -2.64 5.90
N LYS A 101 -0.59 -2.49 6.42
CA LYS A 101 -1.73 -3.33 6.05
C LYS A 101 -2.72 -2.53 5.22
N VAL A 102 -3.10 -3.06 4.07
CA VAL A 102 -4.05 -2.41 3.16
C VAL A 102 -5.38 -3.15 3.23
N SER A 103 -6.41 -2.53 3.80
CA SER A 103 -7.78 -3.03 3.93
C SER A 103 -7.82 -4.46 4.51
N ASN A 104 -8.60 -5.36 3.89
CA ASN A 104 -8.56 -6.80 4.14
C ASN A 104 -7.55 -7.54 3.24
N GLY A 105 -6.58 -6.81 2.70
CA GLY A 105 -5.59 -7.27 1.73
C GLY A 105 -4.22 -7.56 2.35
N PRO A 106 -3.13 -7.35 1.59
CA PRO A 106 -1.78 -7.75 1.99
C PRO A 106 -1.23 -6.93 3.17
N GLU A 107 -0.39 -7.58 3.97
CA GLU A 107 0.43 -6.95 5.01
C GLU A 107 1.89 -6.93 4.56
N LEU A 108 2.40 -5.74 4.27
CA LEU A 108 3.79 -5.49 3.94
C LEU A 108 4.58 -5.27 5.24
N VAL A 109 5.67 -5.99 5.42
CA VAL A 109 6.58 -5.84 6.57
C VAL A 109 7.99 -5.63 6.06
N PHE A 110 8.64 -4.53 6.45
CA PHE A 110 10.03 -4.26 6.07
C PHE A 110 10.74 -3.38 7.11
N ASN A 111 12.08 -3.44 7.10
CA ASN A 111 12.92 -2.56 7.89
C ASN A 111 13.43 -1.40 7.02
N PRO A 112 13.01 -0.14 7.26
CA PRO A 112 13.46 1.01 6.46
C PRO A 112 14.98 1.27 6.49
N PHE A 113 15.71 0.71 7.46
CA PHE A 113 17.17 0.81 7.54
C PHE A 113 17.91 -0.12 6.57
N GLU A 114 17.23 -1.09 5.96
CA GLU A 114 17.81 -1.96 4.93
C GLU A 114 18.03 -1.23 3.59
N PHE A 115 17.58 0.02 3.51
CA PHE A 115 17.67 0.87 2.32
C PHE A 115 18.44 2.15 2.62
N ASP A 116 19.35 2.51 1.70
CA ASP A 116 20.08 3.78 1.79
C ASP A 116 19.20 5.00 1.50
N SER A 117 18.04 4.78 0.86
CA SER A 117 17.03 5.82 0.65
C SER A 117 16.07 5.96 1.84
N ASN A 118 15.54 7.17 1.99
CA ASN A 118 14.46 7.50 2.91
C ASN A 118 13.12 7.73 2.19
N LYS A 119 13.02 7.33 0.92
CA LYS A 119 11.85 7.53 0.06
C LYS A 119 11.42 6.18 -0.49
N MET A 120 10.23 5.73 -0.09
CA MET A 120 9.67 4.45 -0.50
C MET A 120 8.36 4.67 -1.22
N GLY A 121 8.21 4.09 -2.41
CA GLY A 121 6.90 4.02 -3.05
C GLY A 121 6.25 2.67 -2.77
N ILE A 122 4.94 2.73 -2.54
CA ILE A 122 4.09 1.58 -2.28
C ILE A 122 2.95 1.63 -3.30
N TYR A 123 2.81 0.56 -4.09
CA TYR A 123 1.84 0.50 -5.18
C TYR A 123 1.48 -0.93 -5.54
N PHE A 124 0.33 -1.11 -6.18
CA PHE A 124 -0.07 -2.40 -6.75
C PHE A 124 0.38 -2.53 -8.20
N ASN A 125 0.97 -3.67 -8.53
CA ASN A 125 1.14 -4.13 -9.90
C ASN A 125 0.29 -5.40 -10.09
N GLY A 126 -0.90 -5.23 -10.67
CA GLY A 126 -1.93 -6.27 -10.63
C GLY A 126 -2.33 -6.59 -9.19
N ASP A 127 -2.26 -7.86 -8.79
CA ASP A 127 -2.51 -8.30 -7.42
C ASP A 127 -1.24 -8.33 -6.53
N THR A 128 -0.13 -7.73 -7.00
CA THR A 128 1.12 -7.67 -6.21
C THR A 128 1.25 -6.31 -5.53
N LEU A 129 1.35 -6.27 -4.20
CA LEU A 129 1.76 -5.06 -3.48
C LEU A 129 3.29 -4.96 -3.48
N ILE A 130 3.81 -3.87 -4.03
CA ILE A 130 5.24 -3.63 -4.17
C ILE A 130 5.66 -2.48 -3.26
N CYS A 131 6.76 -2.66 -2.54
CA CYS A 131 7.53 -1.60 -1.90
C CYS A 131 8.87 -1.48 -2.59
N GLN A 132 9.22 -0.27 -3.04
CA GLN A 132 10.47 -0.02 -3.75
C GLN A 132 11.07 1.33 -3.38
N PRO A 133 12.38 1.43 -3.15
CA PRO A 133 13.04 2.68 -2.87
C PRO A 133 13.14 3.55 -4.12
N PHE A 134 13.01 4.86 -3.90
CA PHE A 134 13.23 5.87 -4.90
C PHE A 134 14.58 6.56 -4.69
N ARG A 135 15.27 6.87 -5.78
CA ARG A 135 16.43 7.76 -5.71
C ARG A 135 15.98 9.22 -5.48
N TYR A 136 14.88 9.62 -6.10
CA TYR A 136 14.30 10.97 -6.02
C TYR A 136 12.81 10.89 -5.68
N ALA A 137 12.28 11.85 -4.94
CA ALA A 137 10.86 11.87 -4.61
C ALA A 137 10.00 11.92 -5.90
N PRO A 138 8.92 11.13 -5.96
CA PRO A 138 8.02 11.15 -7.11
C PRO A 138 7.38 12.51 -7.26
N THR A 139 7.28 12.98 -8.51
CA THR A 139 6.57 14.19 -8.88
C THR A 139 5.25 13.80 -9.50
N PHE A 140 4.22 14.57 -9.13
CA PHE A 140 2.85 14.35 -9.55
C PHE A 140 2.43 15.63 -10.28
N GLU A 141 1.97 15.50 -11.52
CA GLU A 141 1.44 16.62 -12.32
C GLU A 141 0.02 16.98 -11.89
#